data_AF-A0A8X6WJL0-F1
#
_entry.id   AF-A0A8X6WJL0-F1
#
_cell.length_a   1.000
_cell.length_b   1.000
_cell.length_c   1.000
_cell.angle_alpha   90.00
_cell.angle_beta   90.00
_cell.angle_gamma   90.00
#
_symmetry.space_group_name_H-M   'P 1'
#
loop_
_entity.id
_entity.type
_entity.pdbx_description
1 polymer ?
#
loop_
_entity_poly.entity_id
_entity_poly.type
_entity_poly.pdbx_seq_one_letter_code
_entity_poly.pdbx_strand_id
1 'polypeptide(L)'
;MEKAKEIASHLNITDFCGSTGWPDRFRNRHGIVYRQISGEAEAVNEDDISSWKNNVLPSLLQDYAPEDVYNADEFGLFLNSCLTIPSFLKTKHAMVEN
;
A
#
# COMPACT_ATOMS: atom_id res chain seq x y z
N MET A 1 -0.19 19.99 10.73
CA MET A 1 -0.62 21.39 10.51
C MET A 1 0.07 22.04 9.32
N GLU A 2 1.36 21.79 9.11
CA GLU A 2 2.12 22.29 7.96
C GLU A 2 1.48 21.95 6.59
N LYS A 3 1.15 20.67 6.35
CA LYS A 3 0.42 20.24 5.13
C LYS A 3 -0.93 20.93 4.93
N ALA A 4 -1.66 21.22 6.00
CA ALA A 4 -2.93 21.94 5.89
C ALA A 4 -2.72 23.41 5.49
N LYS A 5 -1.62 24.04 5.93
CA LYS A 5 -1.22 25.39 5.51
C LYS A 5 -0.74 25.41 4.06
N GLU A 6 0.01 24.40 3.61
CA GLU A 6 0.40 24.26 2.20
C GLU A 6 -0.84 24.19 1.28
N ILE A 7 -1.82 23.36 1.64
CA ILE A 7 -3.08 23.24 0.89
C ILE A 7 -3.86 24.56 0.90
N ALA A 8 -3.97 25.21 2.07
CA ALA A 8 -4.62 26.51 2.16
C ALA A 8 -3.94 27.57 1.27
N SER A 9 -2.60 27.56 1.21
CA SER A 9 -1.83 28.43 0.32
C SER A 9 -2.11 28.15 -1.15
N HIS A 10 -2.17 26.88 -1.57
CA HIS A 10 -2.53 26.53 -2.96
C HIS A 10 -3.97 26.94 -3.33
N LEU A 11 -4.85 27.00 -2.33
CA LEU A 11 -6.24 27.44 -2.50
C LEU A 11 -6.41 28.96 -2.31
N ASN A 12 -5.33 29.72 -2.15
CA ASN A 12 -5.32 31.16 -1.88
C ASN A 12 -6.11 31.57 -0.61
N ILE A 13 -6.17 30.70 0.40
CA ILE A 13 -6.78 30.98 1.70
C ILE A 13 -5.69 31.48 2.65
N THR A 14 -5.63 32.79 2.87
CA THR A 14 -4.57 33.45 3.65
C THR A 14 -4.77 33.36 5.17
N ASP A 15 -6.02 33.26 5.63
CA ASP A 15 -6.38 33.31 7.06
C ASP A 15 -6.69 31.93 7.66
N PHE A 16 -6.13 30.87 7.08
CA PHE A 16 -6.36 29.52 7.58
C PHE A 16 -5.76 29.32 8.98
N CYS A 17 -6.64 29.31 9.98
CA CYS A 17 -6.29 29.00 11.37
C CYS A 17 -6.84 27.62 11.75
N GLY A 18 -6.10 26.56 11.43
CA GLY A 18 -6.45 25.20 11.84
C GLY A 18 -6.06 24.91 13.28
N SER A 19 -6.85 24.07 13.97
CA SER A 19 -6.47 23.47 15.25
C SER A 19 -6.11 22.01 15.07
N THR A 20 -5.20 21.47 15.90
CA THR A 20 -4.92 20.02 15.93
C THR A 20 -6.03 19.23 16.60
N GLY A 21 -6.91 19.89 17.35
CA GLY A 21 -7.92 19.22 18.18
C GLY A 21 -8.91 18.36 17.40
N TRP A 22 -9.44 18.84 16.27
CA TRP A 22 -10.37 18.04 15.45
C TRP A 22 -9.70 16.79 14.84
N PRO A 23 -8.56 16.89 14.12
CA PRO A 23 -7.90 15.70 13.56
C PRO A 23 -7.42 14.73 14.65
N ASP A 24 -6.96 15.22 15.81
CA ASP A 24 -6.56 14.36 16.92
C ASP A 24 -7.76 13.59 17.51
N ARG A 25 -8.89 14.29 17.74
CA ARG A 25 -10.13 13.67 18.23
C ARG A 25 -10.71 12.67 17.22
N PHE A 26 -10.65 13.00 15.94
CA PHE A 26 -11.11 12.12 14.87
C PHE A 26 -10.28 10.82 14.85
N ARG A 27 -8.95 10.94 14.89
CA ARG A 27 -8.06 9.77 14.97
C ARG A 27 -8.37 8.89 16.17
N ASN A 28 -8.50 9.49 17.35
CA ASN A 28 -8.79 8.76 18.59
C ASN A 28 -10.17 8.08 18.55
N ARG A 29 -11.20 8.74 18.02
CA ARG A 29 -12.56 8.18 17.92
C ARG A 29 -12.61 6.94 17.03
N HIS A 30 -11.84 6.93 15.96
CA HIS A 30 -11.87 5.86 14.95
C HIS A 30 -10.68 4.90 15.06
N GLY A 31 -9.84 5.02 16.09
CA GLY A 31 -8.68 4.15 16.29
C GLY A 31 -7.66 4.24 15.15
N ILE A 32 -7.58 5.38 14.46
CA ILE A 32 -6.64 5.58 13.35
C ILE A 32 -5.25 5.82 13.93
N VAL A 33 -4.48 4.75 14.03
CA VAL A 33 -3.08 4.79 14.46
C VAL A 33 -2.21 4.91 13.21
N TYR A 34 -1.30 5.88 13.19
CA TYR A 34 -0.23 5.90 12.20
C TYR A 34 0.70 4.73 12.51
N ARG A 35 0.53 3.62 11.80
CA ARG A 35 1.57 2.60 11.73
C ARG A 35 2.38 2.95 10.50
N GLN A 36 3.69 3.18 10.70
CA GLN A 36 4.61 3.01 9.59
C GLN A 36 4.52 1.52 9.23
N ILE A 37 3.78 1.23 8.17
CA ILE A 37 3.86 -0.07 7.52
C ILE A 37 5.19 -0.02 6.78
N SER A 38 6.29 -0.21 7.51
CA SER A 38 7.50 -0.72 6.88
C SER A 38 7.07 -2.06 6.33
N GLY A 39 7.08 -2.21 5.00
CA GLY A 39 6.83 -3.49 4.37
C GLY A 39 7.71 -4.56 5.01
N GLU A 40 7.30 -5.82 4.91
CA GLU A 40 7.99 -6.99 5.49
C GLU A 40 9.48 -7.08 5.10
N ALA A 41 9.93 -6.28 4.14
CA ALA A 41 11.31 -6.12 3.69
C ALA A 41 12.35 -5.95 4.81
N GLU A 42 12.03 -5.36 5.96
CA GLU A 42 13.02 -5.14 7.03
C GLU A 42 13.33 -6.40 7.86
N ALA A 43 12.53 -7.46 7.75
CA ALA A 43 12.63 -8.66 8.60
C ALA A 43 13.13 -9.93 7.90
N VAL A 44 13.41 -9.88 6.58
CA VAL A 44 13.71 -11.08 5.80
C VAL A 44 15.16 -11.08 5.32
N ASN A 45 15.86 -12.20 5.53
CA ASN A 45 17.22 -12.42 5.04
C ASN A 45 17.23 -12.54 3.51
N GLU A 46 18.09 -11.78 2.84
CA GLU A 46 18.27 -11.82 1.39
C GLU A 46 18.65 -13.22 0.88
N ASP A 47 19.41 -13.99 1.65
CA ASP A 47 19.79 -15.37 1.32
C ASP A 47 18.55 -16.29 1.30
N ASP A 48 17.64 -16.13 2.26
CA ASP A 48 16.40 -16.91 2.33
C ASP A 48 15.46 -16.55 1.18
N ILE A 49 15.39 -15.27 0.80
CA ILE A 49 14.64 -14.81 -0.38
C ILE A 49 15.21 -15.45 -1.65
N SER A 50 16.53 -15.41 -1.83
CA SER A 50 17.18 -15.95 -3.02
C SER A 50 17.01 -17.46 -3.13
N SER A 51 17.15 -18.18 -2.01
CA SER A 51 16.90 -19.62 -1.94
C SER A 51 15.47 -19.97 -2.29
N TRP A 52 14.50 -19.23 -1.74
CA TRP A 52 13.08 -19.46 -2.02
C TRP A 52 12.72 -19.16 -3.48
N LYS A 53 13.21 -18.04 -4.04
CA LYS A 53 13.00 -17.66 -5.44
C LYS A 53 13.57 -18.68 -6.43
N ASN A 54 14.71 -19.31 -6.11
CA ASN A 54 15.38 -20.23 -7.01
C ASN A 54 14.90 -21.69 -6.86
N ASN A 55 14.50 -22.10 -5.65
CA ASN A 55 14.21 -23.52 -5.37
C ASN A 55 12.72 -23.83 -5.25
N VAL A 56 11.90 -22.87 -4.80
CA VAL A 56 10.48 -23.10 -4.45
C VAL A 56 9.55 -22.42 -5.44
N LEU A 57 9.84 -21.18 -5.83
CA LEU A 57 8.98 -20.44 -6.75
C LEU A 57 8.80 -21.12 -8.13
N PRO A 58 9.84 -21.72 -8.76
CA PRO A 58 9.68 -22.32 -10.08
C PRO A 58 8.75 -23.55 -10.07
N SER A 59 8.74 -24.34 -8.99
CA SER A 59 7.85 -25.50 -8.88
C SER A 59 6.41 -25.09 -8.63
N LEU A 60 6.17 -23.99 -7.91
CA LEU A 60 4.83 -23.42 -7.72
C LEU A 60 4.24 -22.84 -9.02
N LEU A 61 5.09 -22.23 -9.86
CA LEU A 61 4.65 -21.60 -11.11
C LEU A 61 4.53 -22.58 -12.28
N GLN A 62 4.96 -23.84 -12.14
CA GLN A 62 4.97 -24.82 -13.22
C GLN A 62 3.58 -25.05 -13.84
N ASP A 63 2.52 -24.98 -13.02
CA ASP A 63 1.15 -25.24 -13.44
C ASP A 63 0.38 -23.99 -13.89
N TYR A 64 0.99 -22.80 -13.81
CA TYR A 64 0.35 -21.53 -14.12
C TYR A 64 0.94 -20.90 -15.37
N ALA A 65 0.08 -20.38 -16.26
CA ALA A 65 0.56 -19.56 -17.35
C ALA A 65 1.07 -18.21 -16.80
N PRO A 66 2.04 -17.55 -17.45
CA PRO A 66 2.51 -16.24 -17.01
C PRO A 66 1.41 -15.16 -16.91
N GLU A 67 0.31 -15.35 -17.64
CA GLU A 67 -0.87 -14.48 -17.61
C GLU A 67 -1.78 -14.68 -16.39
N ASP A 68 -1.61 -15.78 -15.66
CA ASP A 68 -2.35 -16.14 -14.45
C ASP A 68 -1.62 -15.73 -13.15
N VAL A 69 -0.45 -15.10 -13.26
CA VAL A 69 0.35 -14.65 -12.11
C VAL A 69 0.08 -13.17 -11.83
N TYR A 70 -0.47 -12.86 -10.65
CA TYR A 70 -0.88 -11.51 -10.24
C TYR A 70 -0.15 -11.06 -8.97
N ASN A 71 0.21 -9.78 -8.89
CA ASN A 71 0.71 -9.16 -7.65
C ASN A 71 -0.46 -8.75 -6.75
N ALA A 72 -0.44 -9.17 -5.47
CA ALA A 72 -1.49 -8.89 -4.49
C ALA A 72 -1.11 -7.79 -3.47
N ASP A 73 0.11 -7.25 -3.54
CA ASP A 73 0.71 -6.36 -2.53
C ASP A 73 -0.15 -5.10 -2.21
N GLU A 74 -0.94 -4.62 -3.18
CA GLU A 74 -1.78 -3.43 -3.02
C GLU A 74 -3.29 -3.73 -2.80
N PHE A 75 -3.70 -5.02 -2.80
CA PHE A 75 -5.13 -5.41 -2.82
C PHE A 75 -5.82 -5.45 -1.45
N GLY A 76 -5.07 -5.35 -0.34
CA GLY A 76 -5.62 -5.46 1.02
C GLY A 76 -6.57 -4.33 1.42
N LEU A 77 -6.45 -3.15 0.82
CA LEU A 77 -7.31 -1.99 1.11
C LEU A 77 -8.61 -1.95 0.32
N PHE A 78 -8.71 -2.67 -0.80
CA PHE A 78 -9.90 -2.65 -1.66
C PHE A 78 -10.97 -3.68 -1.29
N LEU A 79 -10.59 -4.80 -0.65
CA LEU A 79 -11.55 -5.86 -0.27
C LEU A 79 -12.56 -5.41 0.80
N ASN A 80 -12.21 -4.47 1.68
CA ASN A 80 -13.15 -3.93 2.67
C ASN A 80 -14.15 -2.90 2.11
N SER A 81 -13.92 -2.41 0.88
CA SER A 81 -14.74 -1.36 0.25
C SER A 81 -15.52 -1.85 -0.97
N CYS A 82 -15.11 -2.97 -1.57
CA CYS A 82 -15.65 -3.46 -2.83
C CYS A 82 -16.62 -4.63 -2.60
N LEU A 83 -17.82 -4.32 -2.06
CA LEU A 83 -18.99 -5.18 -2.20
C LEU A 83 -19.81 -4.77 -3.44
N THR A 84 -19.17 -4.53 -4.59
CA THR A 84 -19.81 -4.66 -5.91
C THR A 84 -18.78 -4.46 -7.02
N ILE A 85 -18.83 -5.37 -8.00
CA ILE A 85 -18.17 -5.39 -9.33
C ILE A 85 -16.93 -6.31 -9.44
N PRO A 86 -16.95 -7.29 -10.37
CA PRO A 86 -15.77 -8.03 -10.78
C PRO A 86 -15.07 -7.28 -11.92
N SER A 87 -13.99 -6.58 -11.62
CA SER A 87 -13.05 -6.11 -12.64
C SER A 87 -11.64 -6.10 -12.09
N PHE A 88 -10.90 -7.15 -12.46
CA PHE A 88 -9.46 -7.26 -12.26
C PHE A 88 -8.77 -6.17 -13.08
N LEU A 89 -8.26 -5.13 -12.41
CA LEU A 89 -7.42 -4.13 -13.06
C LEU A 89 -5.98 -4.65 -13.09
N LYS A 90 -5.45 -4.79 -14.31
CA LYS A 90 -4.09 -5.26 -14.59
C LYS A 90 -3.11 -4.10 -14.37
N THR A 91 -2.46 -4.07 -13.21
CA THR A 91 -1.29 -3.20 -13.02
C THR A 91 -0.06 -3.97 -13.47
N LYS A 92 0.49 -3.60 -14.64
CA LYS A 92 1.80 -4.09 -15.09
C LYS A 92 2.88 -3.38 -14.28
N HIS A 93 3.32 -3.98 -13.18
CA HIS A 93 4.68 -3.76 -12.70
C HIS A 93 5.49 -4.97 -13.14
N ALA A 94 6.31 -4.77 -14.17
CA ALA A 94 7.31 -5.75 -14.54
C ALA A 94 8.19 -6.01 -13.32
N MET A 95 8.36 -7.27 -12.94
CA MET A 95 9.52 -7.67 -12.15
C MET A 95 10.74 -7.51 -13.05
N VAL A 96 11.22 -6.27 -13.16
CA VAL A 96 12.57 -5.95 -13.62
C VAL A 96 13.14 -5.06 -12.54
N GLU A 97 13.76 -5.70 -11.55
CA GLU A 97 14.80 -5.05 -10.77
C GLU A 97 16.08 -5.84 -11.01
N ASN A 98 17.06 -5.10 -11.50
CA ASN A 98 18.44 -5.47 -11.73
C ASN A 98 19.23 -5.17 -10.46
#